data_AF-A0A7Y2CDF0-F1
#
_entry.id   AF-A0A7Y2CDF0-F1
#
_cell.length_a   1.000
_cell.length_b   1.000
_cell.length_c   1.000
_cell.angle_alpha   90.00
_cell.angle_beta   90.00
_cell.angle_gamma   90.00
#
_symmetry.space_group_name_H-M   'P 1'
#
loop_
_entity.id
_entity.type
_entity.pdbx_description
1 polymer ?
#
loop_
_entity_poly.entity_id
_entity_poly.type
_entity_poly.pdbx_seq_one_letter_code
_entity_poly.pdbx_strand_id
1 'polypeptide(L)'
;MFEFIFGSSKYFFPAGPALVDAALAAGVSRFLQESVVMLYRDNVAGWINETEPVERFVMSEGNLAAEANANRFGKSGGAGVVFRFGWFYGPGATDSEEFLETARKTGVCVMLGAPDTFLSSINDLDGGAALAAVLNVPAGIYKIDDDEPLTKRKYSNAIATAVGRKKPLLRFPGRLAAFVRRQNDVAYALGSRQQQKISRCVRLGAAI
;
A
#
# COMPACT_ATOMS: atom_id res chain seq x y z
N MET A 1 -12.33 -18.99 -21.37
CA MET A 1 -13.27 -18.32 -20.45
C MET A 1 -12.41 -17.60 -19.44
N PHE A 2 -12.35 -16.27 -19.50
CA PHE A 2 -11.54 -15.48 -18.55
C PHE A 2 -12.32 -15.44 -17.24
N GLU A 3 -11.75 -16.00 -16.18
CA GLU A 3 -12.46 -16.14 -14.90
C GLU A 3 -12.25 -14.90 -14.00
N PHE A 4 -11.22 -14.10 -14.31
CA PHE A 4 -10.81 -12.93 -13.52
C PHE A 4 -10.15 -11.85 -14.40
N ILE A 5 -10.24 -10.58 -13.96
CA ILE A 5 -9.47 -9.45 -14.50
C ILE A 5 -8.76 -8.72 -13.34
N PHE A 6 -7.48 -8.41 -13.52
CA PHE A 6 -6.63 -7.71 -12.55
C PHE A 6 -6.36 -6.26 -12.99
N GLY A 7 -6.67 -5.29 -12.13
CA GLY A 7 -6.33 -3.88 -12.32
C GLY A 7 -5.21 -3.43 -11.41
N SER A 8 -4.16 -2.79 -11.95
CA SER A 8 -3.11 -2.14 -11.15
C SER A 8 -3.33 -0.63 -11.03
N SER A 9 -2.98 -0.04 -9.89
CA SER A 9 -3.15 1.39 -9.63
C SER A 9 -1.92 2.23 -10.00
N LYS A 10 -0.71 1.63 -10.10
CA LYS A 10 0.56 2.38 -10.25
C LYS A 10 0.77 3.09 -11.59
N TYR A 11 0.02 2.76 -12.66
CA TYR A 11 0.26 3.32 -14.01
C TYR A 11 -1.01 3.61 -14.85
N PHE A 12 -2.21 3.63 -14.25
CA PHE A 12 -3.42 3.35 -15.02
C PHE A 12 -4.60 4.30 -14.80
N PHE A 13 -4.35 5.61 -14.76
CA PHE A 13 -5.41 6.60 -14.52
C PHE A 13 -6.53 6.64 -15.59
N PRO A 14 -6.28 6.53 -16.93
CA PRO A 14 -7.36 6.60 -17.92
C PRO A 14 -8.05 5.27 -18.24
N ALA A 15 -7.46 4.12 -17.88
CA ALA A 15 -7.91 2.84 -18.42
C ALA A 15 -8.64 1.94 -17.39
N GLY A 16 -8.67 2.33 -16.11
CA GLY A 16 -9.45 1.64 -15.07
C GLY A 16 -10.94 1.44 -15.44
N PRO A 17 -11.66 2.49 -15.89
CA PRO A 17 -13.04 2.36 -16.35
C PRO A 17 -13.20 1.37 -17.50
N ALA A 18 -12.28 1.38 -18.48
CA ALA A 18 -12.31 0.45 -19.61
C ALA A 18 -12.15 -1.02 -19.17
N LEU A 19 -11.35 -1.28 -18.11
CA LEU A 19 -11.13 -2.61 -17.58
C LEU A 19 -12.38 -3.20 -16.91
N VAL A 20 -13.08 -2.39 -16.09
CA VAL A 20 -14.33 -2.83 -15.47
C VAL A 20 -15.45 -2.96 -16.50
N ASP A 21 -15.51 -2.09 -17.51
CA ASP A 21 -16.46 -2.21 -18.62
C ASP A 21 -16.24 -3.51 -19.40
N ALA A 22 -14.97 -3.84 -19.70
CA ALA A 22 -14.62 -5.09 -20.35
C ALA A 22 -14.97 -6.31 -19.49
N ALA A 23 -14.74 -6.25 -18.17
CA ALA A 23 -15.11 -7.31 -17.24
C ALA A 23 -16.62 -7.58 -17.23
N LEU A 24 -17.42 -6.51 -17.17
CA LEU A 24 -18.88 -6.58 -17.21
C LEU A 24 -19.37 -7.14 -18.55
N ALA A 25 -18.82 -6.65 -19.67
CA ALA A 25 -19.18 -7.10 -21.00
C ALA A 25 -18.80 -8.57 -21.26
N ALA A 26 -17.68 -9.02 -20.70
CA ALA A 26 -17.22 -10.40 -20.80
C ALA A 26 -17.99 -11.37 -19.89
N GLY A 27 -18.80 -10.86 -18.95
CA GLY A 27 -19.58 -11.68 -18.02
C GLY A 27 -18.72 -12.50 -17.05
N VAL A 28 -17.53 -12.00 -16.69
CA VAL A 28 -16.69 -12.66 -15.69
C VAL A 28 -17.39 -12.64 -14.34
N SER A 29 -17.11 -13.62 -13.47
CA SER A 29 -17.72 -13.68 -12.15
C SER A 29 -17.03 -12.77 -11.13
N ARG A 30 -15.76 -12.41 -11.37
CA ARG A 30 -14.86 -11.80 -10.38
C ARG A 30 -13.98 -10.70 -10.97
N PHE A 31 -13.84 -9.59 -10.26
CA PHE A 31 -12.96 -8.48 -10.61
C PHE A 31 -12.06 -8.13 -9.44
N LEU A 32 -10.75 -8.23 -9.65
CA LEU A 32 -9.72 -8.08 -8.62
C LEU A 32 -8.97 -6.77 -8.85
N GLN A 33 -8.99 -5.90 -7.86
CA GLN A 33 -8.43 -4.57 -7.95
C GLN A 33 -7.35 -4.33 -6.90
N GLU A 34 -6.15 -4.03 -7.38
CA GLU A 34 -5.05 -3.55 -6.54
C GLU A 34 -5.33 -2.13 -6.06
N SER A 35 -5.04 -1.89 -4.78
CA SER A 35 -4.98 -0.61 -4.12
C SER A 35 -3.86 -0.64 -3.07
N VAL A 36 -3.74 0.41 -2.25
CA VAL A 36 -2.64 0.56 -1.29
C VAL A 36 -3.12 0.97 0.10
N VAL A 37 -2.38 0.57 1.14
CA VAL A 37 -2.71 0.93 2.54
C VAL A 37 -2.40 2.37 2.90
N MET A 38 -1.62 3.09 2.08
CA MET A 38 -1.30 4.51 2.29
C MET A 38 -2.52 5.43 2.14
N LEU A 39 -3.68 4.87 1.82
CA LEU A 39 -4.96 5.55 1.83
C LEU A 39 -5.55 5.73 3.23
N TYR A 40 -5.23 4.87 4.21
CA TYR A 40 -5.80 5.01 5.54
C TYR A 40 -5.39 6.34 6.18
N ARG A 41 -6.35 6.96 6.88
CA ARG A 41 -6.07 8.19 7.61
C ARG A 41 -5.00 7.99 8.67
N ASP A 42 -4.16 9.00 8.82
CA ASP A 42 -3.33 9.14 10.00
C ASP A 42 -4.23 9.33 11.25
N ASN A 43 -3.78 8.84 12.40
CA ASN A 43 -4.42 8.99 13.73
C ASN A 43 -5.66 8.12 14.02
N VAL A 44 -5.81 6.96 13.36
CA VAL A 44 -6.68 5.90 13.88
C VAL A 44 -6.06 5.34 15.17
N ALA A 45 -6.82 5.36 16.28
CA ALA A 45 -6.36 4.81 17.55
C ALA A 45 -6.44 3.27 17.49
N GLY A 46 -5.33 2.59 17.75
CA GLY A 46 -5.29 1.13 17.74
C GLY A 46 -5.04 0.54 16.35
N TRP A 47 -5.65 -0.61 16.10
CA TRP A 47 -5.34 -1.47 14.97
C TRP A 47 -6.17 -1.11 13.75
N ILE A 48 -5.51 -0.79 12.63
CA ILE A 48 -6.21 -0.46 11.38
C ILE A 48 -6.76 -1.73 10.75
N ASN A 49 -8.03 -1.70 10.41
CA ASN A 49 -8.73 -2.73 9.66
C ASN A 49 -9.38 -2.13 8.40
N GLU A 50 -10.03 -2.96 7.60
CA GLU A 50 -10.56 -2.59 6.30
C GLU A 50 -11.77 -1.65 6.35
N THR A 51 -12.37 -1.48 7.53
CA THR A 51 -13.48 -0.54 7.77
C THR A 51 -13.00 0.87 8.11
N GLU A 52 -11.70 1.05 8.36
CA GLU A 52 -11.16 2.35 8.72
C GLU A 52 -11.27 3.35 7.56
N PRO A 53 -11.55 4.64 7.85
CA PRO A 53 -11.72 5.65 6.83
C PRO A 53 -10.41 5.91 6.08
N VAL A 54 -10.55 6.07 4.76
CA VAL A 54 -9.47 6.52 3.88
C VAL A 54 -9.45 8.04 3.72
N GLU A 55 -8.29 8.57 3.38
CA GLU A 55 -8.06 9.98 3.07
C GLU A 55 -7.99 10.20 1.56
N ARG A 56 -8.53 11.34 1.12
CA ARG A 56 -8.48 11.77 -0.27
C ARG A 56 -7.45 12.90 -0.41
N PHE A 57 -6.38 12.61 -1.13
CA PHE A 57 -5.32 13.52 -1.54
C PHE A 57 -4.95 13.28 -3.01
N VAL A 58 -4.23 14.21 -3.66
CA VAL A 58 -3.94 14.18 -5.11
C VAL A 58 -3.46 12.81 -5.60
N MET A 59 -2.48 12.21 -4.91
CA MET A 59 -1.93 10.90 -5.28
C MET A 59 -2.84 9.70 -4.94
N SER A 60 -3.85 9.89 -4.10
CA SER A 60 -4.83 8.84 -3.76
C SER A 60 -5.90 8.65 -4.83
N GLU A 61 -6.12 9.65 -5.70
CA GLU A 61 -7.24 9.66 -6.65
C GLU A 61 -7.25 8.41 -7.55
N GLY A 62 -6.07 7.97 -8.01
CA GLY A 62 -5.96 6.78 -8.85
C GLY A 62 -6.38 5.51 -8.11
N ASN A 63 -5.95 5.35 -6.86
CA ASN A 63 -6.34 4.21 -6.04
C ASN A 63 -7.83 4.26 -5.69
N LEU A 64 -8.38 5.43 -5.34
CA LEU A 64 -9.80 5.57 -5.02
C LEU A 64 -10.69 5.32 -6.24
N ALA A 65 -10.27 5.74 -7.43
CA ALA A 65 -10.95 5.44 -8.69
C ALA A 65 -10.90 3.94 -9.01
N ALA A 66 -9.76 3.29 -8.79
CA ALA A 66 -9.60 1.84 -8.87
C ALA A 66 -10.59 1.13 -7.93
N GLU A 67 -10.61 1.47 -6.64
CA GLU A 67 -11.54 0.89 -5.66
C GLU A 67 -13.01 1.11 -6.07
N ALA A 68 -13.34 2.25 -6.65
CA ALA A 68 -14.67 2.53 -7.17
C ALA A 68 -15.06 1.59 -8.34
N ASN A 69 -14.11 1.18 -9.18
CA ASN A 69 -14.36 0.22 -10.27
C ASN A 69 -14.71 -1.17 -9.72
N ALA A 70 -13.98 -1.68 -8.74
CA ALA A 70 -14.31 -2.96 -8.09
C ALA A 70 -15.69 -2.90 -7.39
N ASN A 71 -15.98 -1.79 -6.71
CA ASN A 71 -17.29 -1.57 -6.09
C ASN A 71 -18.42 -1.50 -7.13
N ARG A 72 -18.17 -0.88 -8.28
CA ARG A 72 -19.13 -0.83 -9.39
C ARG A 72 -19.40 -2.24 -9.93
N PHE A 73 -18.36 -3.04 -10.17
CA PHE A 73 -18.49 -4.43 -10.59
C PHE A 73 -19.31 -5.26 -9.60
N GLY A 74 -19.03 -5.10 -8.30
CA GLY A 74 -19.78 -5.77 -7.24
C GLY A 74 -21.27 -5.43 -7.24
N LYS A 75 -21.62 -4.15 -7.44
CA LYS A 75 -23.01 -3.68 -7.54
C LYS A 75 -23.76 -4.23 -8.76
N SER A 76 -23.03 -4.67 -9.79
CA SER A 76 -23.61 -5.32 -10.98
C SER A 76 -23.88 -6.82 -10.79
N GLY A 77 -23.66 -7.36 -9.59
CA GLY A 77 -23.95 -8.77 -9.25
C GLY A 77 -22.75 -9.71 -9.32
N GLY A 78 -21.57 -9.22 -9.72
CA GLY A 78 -20.31 -9.97 -9.64
C GLY A 78 -19.63 -9.84 -8.28
N ALA A 79 -18.50 -10.51 -8.10
CA ALA A 79 -17.65 -10.37 -6.92
C ALA A 79 -16.50 -9.36 -7.18
N GLY A 80 -16.65 -8.14 -6.67
CA GLY A 80 -15.60 -7.13 -6.64
C GLY A 80 -14.70 -7.29 -5.41
N VAL A 81 -13.40 -7.44 -5.63
CA VAL A 81 -12.40 -7.62 -4.57
C VAL A 81 -11.36 -6.52 -4.67
N VAL A 82 -11.15 -5.79 -3.59
CA VAL A 82 -10.08 -4.80 -3.45
C VAL A 82 -9.04 -5.36 -2.49
N PHE A 83 -7.77 -5.31 -2.86
CA PHE A 83 -6.68 -5.63 -1.95
C PHE A 83 -5.72 -4.45 -1.85
N ARG A 84 -5.54 -3.95 -0.63
CA ARG A 84 -4.67 -2.84 -0.29
C ARG A 84 -3.33 -3.41 0.15
N PHE A 85 -2.31 -3.28 -0.69
CA PHE A 85 -0.95 -3.72 -0.35
C PHE A 85 -0.20 -2.72 0.52
N GLY A 86 0.63 -3.26 1.40
CA GLY A 86 1.71 -2.57 2.08
C GLY A 86 2.82 -2.07 1.18
N TRP A 87 3.80 -1.42 1.80
CA TRP A 87 5.08 -1.15 1.15
C TRP A 87 5.83 -2.46 0.91
N PHE A 88 5.99 -2.80 -0.36
CA PHE A 88 6.79 -3.93 -0.79
C PHE A 88 8.26 -3.76 -0.39
N TYR A 89 8.87 -4.84 0.12
CA TYR A 89 10.29 -4.91 0.41
C TYR A 89 10.87 -6.27 0.02
N GLY A 90 12.07 -6.26 -0.54
CA GLY A 90 12.74 -7.48 -0.98
C GLY A 90 13.53 -7.25 -2.26
N PRO A 91 14.25 -8.27 -2.73
CA PRO A 91 14.90 -8.23 -4.04
C PRO A 91 13.85 -8.09 -5.15
N GLY A 92 13.93 -7.02 -5.94
CA GLY A 92 12.98 -6.72 -7.02
C GLY A 92 11.90 -5.69 -6.68
N ALA A 93 11.71 -5.33 -5.40
CA ALA A 93 10.83 -4.23 -5.02
C ALA A 93 11.48 -2.88 -5.31
N THR A 94 11.10 -2.28 -6.44
CA THR A 94 11.61 -0.98 -6.93
C THR A 94 11.64 0.10 -5.85
N ASP A 95 10.56 0.25 -5.08
CA ASP A 95 10.47 1.27 -4.02
C ASP A 95 11.50 1.01 -2.91
N SER A 96 11.66 -0.25 -2.50
CA SER A 96 12.63 -0.63 -1.46
C SER A 96 14.08 -0.52 -1.96
N GLU A 97 14.32 -0.84 -3.23
CA GLU A 97 15.62 -0.70 -3.89
C GLU A 97 16.04 0.76 -4.00
N GLU A 98 15.12 1.66 -4.35
CA GLU A 98 15.38 3.11 -4.38
C GLU A 98 15.70 3.66 -2.98
N PHE A 99 14.97 3.21 -1.95
CA PHE A 99 15.28 3.58 -0.57
C PHE A 99 16.65 3.05 -0.12
N LEU A 100 16.98 1.81 -0.48
CA LEU A 100 18.28 1.21 -0.20
C LEU A 100 19.41 1.94 -0.94
N GLU A 101 19.21 2.29 -2.21
CA GLU A 101 20.19 3.03 -3.00
C GLU A 101 20.42 4.44 -2.46
N THR A 102 19.35 5.17 -2.16
CA THR A 102 19.41 6.50 -1.55
C THR A 102 20.14 6.43 -0.22
N ALA A 103 19.77 5.46 0.63
CA ALA A 103 20.46 5.21 1.88
C ALA A 103 21.94 4.93 1.60
N ARG A 104 22.29 4.01 0.71
CA ARG A 104 23.68 3.66 0.37
C ARG A 104 24.49 4.88 -0.07
N LYS A 105 23.99 5.70 -0.98
CA LYS A 105 24.68 6.88 -1.53
C LYS A 105 24.83 8.01 -0.52
N THR A 106 23.78 8.33 0.24
CA THR A 106 23.70 9.58 1.02
C THR A 106 23.68 9.37 2.53
N GLY A 107 23.41 8.14 2.98
CA GLY A 107 23.13 7.81 4.38
C GLY A 107 21.80 8.34 4.91
N VAL A 108 20.96 8.91 4.05
CA VAL A 108 19.64 9.44 4.38
C VAL A 108 18.59 8.35 4.22
N CYS A 109 17.65 8.27 5.16
CA CYS A 109 16.42 7.51 5.00
C CYS A 109 15.22 8.46 5.13
N VAL A 110 14.45 8.61 4.06
CA VAL A 110 13.27 9.46 4.05
C VAL A 110 12.07 8.66 4.53
N MET A 111 11.62 8.94 5.75
CA MET A 111 10.38 8.38 6.29
C MET A 111 9.42 9.53 6.60
N LEU A 112 8.25 9.54 5.99
CA LEU A 112 7.26 10.58 6.21
C LEU A 112 6.48 10.33 7.50
N GLY A 113 6.22 11.40 8.27
CA GLY A 113 5.50 11.34 9.54
C GLY A 113 6.42 11.18 10.76
N ALA A 114 5.84 10.92 11.93
CA ALA A 114 6.62 10.73 13.15
C ALA A 114 7.36 9.37 13.15
N PRO A 115 8.49 9.25 13.87
CA PRO A 115 9.31 8.04 13.82
C PRO A 115 8.73 6.84 14.58
N ASP A 116 7.94 7.05 15.64
CA ASP A 116 7.37 5.97 16.49
C ASP A 116 5.99 5.50 16.02
N THR A 117 5.67 5.91 14.81
CA THR A 117 4.48 5.60 14.06
C THR A 117 4.74 4.34 13.23
N PHE A 118 3.72 3.59 12.83
CA PHE A 118 3.96 2.33 12.14
C PHE A 118 3.76 2.44 10.63
N LEU A 119 4.50 1.58 9.95
CA LEU A 119 4.44 1.39 8.53
C LEU A 119 3.85 0.00 8.29
N SER A 120 2.89 -0.07 7.38
CA SER A 120 2.43 -1.34 6.84
C SER A 120 3.33 -1.68 5.63
N SER A 121 4.04 -2.79 5.73
CA SER A 121 4.99 -3.29 4.72
C SER A 121 4.71 -4.76 4.46
N ILE A 122 5.19 -5.29 3.34
CA ILE A 122 5.08 -6.72 3.01
C ILE A 122 6.29 -7.18 2.21
N ASN A 123 6.76 -8.39 2.47
CA ASN A 123 7.80 -9.00 1.65
C ASN A 123 7.25 -9.32 0.25
N ASP A 124 8.08 -9.16 -0.79
CA ASP A 124 7.65 -9.43 -2.17
C ASP A 124 7.14 -10.85 -2.40
N LEU A 125 7.77 -11.85 -1.78
CA LEU A 125 7.35 -13.25 -1.89
C LEU A 125 6.01 -13.48 -1.20
N ASP A 126 5.84 -12.91 0.00
CA ASP A 126 4.60 -13.03 0.75
C ASP A 126 3.45 -12.29 0.08
N GLY A 127 3.73 -11.14 -0.55
CA GLY A 127 2.75 -10.41 -1.36
C GLY A 127 2.30 -11.21 -2.58
N GLY A 128 3.22 -11.91 -3.24
CA GLY A 128 2.90 -12.84 -4.32
C GLY A 128 2.04 -14.02 -3.85
N ALA A 129 2.39 -14.62 -2.70
CA ALA A 129 1.62 -15.71 -2.10
C ALA A 129 0.21 -15.25 -1.67
N ALA A 130 0.10 -14.06 -1.09
CA ALA A 130 -1.18 -13.46 -0.72
C ALA A 130 -2.06 -13.18 -1.94
N LEU A 131 -1.48 -12.70 -3.05
CA LEU A 131 -2.23 -12.47 -4.29
C LEU A 131 -2.86 -13.77 -4.83
N ALA A 132 -2.17 -14.90 -4.74
CA ALA A 132 -2.73 -16.20 -5.12
C ALA A 132 -3.96 -16.56 -4.26
N ALA A 133 -3.95 -16.21 -2.97
CA ALA A 133 -5.07 -16.46 -2.08
C ALA A 133 -6.28 -15.54 -2.38
N VAL A 134 -6.04 -14.28 -2.76
CA VAL A 134 -7.09 -13.31 -3.12
C VAL A 134 -7.96 -13.79 -4.29
N LEU A 135 -7.45 -14.68 -5.14
CA LEU A 135 -8.25 -15.28 -6.20
C LEU A 135 -9.54 -15.94 -5.68
N ASN A 136 -9.51 -16.47 -4.45
CA ASN A 136 -10.58 -17.30 -3.90
C ASN A 136 -11.38 -16.65 -2.75
N VAL A 137 -11.05 -15.43 -2.32
CA VAL A 137 -11.74 -14.80 -1.19
C VAL A 137 -13.13 -14.27 -1.57
N PRO A 138 -14.06 -14.08 -0.61
CA PRO A 138 -15.32 -13.38 -0.87
C PRO A 138 -15.12 -11.96 -1.44
N ALA A 139 -16.19 -11.39 -1.99
CA ALA A 139 -16.18 -9.97 -2.36
C ALA A 139 -15.92 -9.10 -1.12
N GLY A 140 -15.11 -8.04 -1.27
CA GLY A 140 -14.74 -7.20 -0.14
C GLY A 140 -13.42 -6.45 -0.32
N ILE A 141 -13.03 -5.74 0.74
CA ILE A 141 -11.76 -5.04 0.84
C ILE A 141 -10.88 -5.85 1.79
N TYR A 142 -9.62 -6.07 1.40
CA TYR A 142 -8.63 -6.82 2.16
C TYR A 142 -7.36 -6.01 2.30
N LYS A 143 -6.79 -5.96 3.49
CA LYS A 143 -5.45 -5.42 3.72
C LYS A 143 -4.43 -6.55 3.63
N ILE A 144 -3.37 -6.35 2.85
CA ILE A 144 -2.32 -7.34 2.64
C ILE A 144 -0.98 -6.76 3.09
N ASP A 145 -0.54 -7.22 4.25
CA ASP A 145 0.67 -6.77 4.93
C ASP A 145 1.32 -7.89 5.71
N ASP A 146 2.56 -7.65 6.10
CA ASP A 146 3.34 -8.45 7.03
C ASP A 146 2.67 -8.51 8.43
N ASP A 147 2.90 -9.63 9.13
CA ASP A 147 2.40 -9.86 10.48
C ASP A 147 3.31 -9.24 11.57
N GLU A 148 4.48 -8.72 11.18
CA GLU A 148 5.42 -7.99 12.02
C GLU A 148 5.47 -6.49 11.71
N PRO A 149 4.53 -5.68 12.25
CA PRO A 149 4.62 -4.22 12.29
C PRO A 149 6.00 -3.64 12.60
N LEU A 150 6.52 -2.82 11.69
CA LEU A 150 7.66 -1.97 11.98
C LEU A 150 7.21 -0.54 12.22
N THR A 151 7.75 0.07 13.29
CA THR A 151 7.72 1.52 13.39
C THR A 151 8.58 2.11 12.26
N LYS A 152 8.26 3.31 11.78
CA LYS A 152 9.08 4.01 10.77
C LYS A 152 10.54 4.16 11.22
N ARG A 153 10.77 4.29 12.52
CA ARG A 153 12.10 4.23 13.16
C ARG A 153 12.77 2.88 12.97
N LYS A 154 12.08 1.78 13.25
CA LYS A 154 12.62 0.42 13.06
C LYS A 154 12.86 0.12 11.58
N TYR A 155 11.93 0.48 10.71
CA TYR A 155 12.04 0.32 9.26
C TYR A 155 13.24 1.08 8.69
N SER A 156 13.39 2.37 9.01
CA SER A 156 14.56 3.16 8.56
C SER A 156 15.89 2.65 9.15
N ASN A 157 15.88 2.11 10.37
CA ASN A 157 17.06 1.47 10.94
C ASN A 157 17.41 0.15 10.22
N ALA A 158 16.40 -0.63 9.82
CA ALA A 158 16.61 -1.85 9.04
C ALA A 158 17.24 -1.52 7.68
N ILE A 159 16.72 -0.51 6.96
CA ILE A 159 17.33 -0.01 5.71
C ILE A 159 18.78 0.44 5.94
N ALA A 160 19.05 1.24 6.98
CA ALA A 160 20.41 1.68 7.28
C ALA A 160 21.36 0.51 7.58
N THR A 161 20.89 -0.47 8.34
CA THR A 161 21.66 -1.66 8.70
C THR A 161 21.97 -2.50 7.47
N ALA A 162 21.00 -2.67 6.57
CA ALA A 162 21.16 -3.40 5.31
C ALA A 162 22.24 -2.79 4.40
N VAL A 163 22.47 -1.47 4.48
CA VAL A 163 23.53 -0.77 3.74
C VAL A 163 24.82 -0.58 4.55
N GLY A 164 25.00 -1.33 5.64
CA GLY A 164 26.22 -1.33 6.45
C GLY A 164 26.36 -0.13 7.41
N ARG A 165 25.27 0.57 7.74
CA ARG A 165 25.28 1.70 8.69
C ARG A 165 24.58 1.34 10.00
N LYS A 166 25.09 1.85 11.12
CA LYS A 166 24.49 1.65 12.45
C LYS A 166 23.12 2.33 12.63
N LYS A 167 22.90 3.45 11.94
CA LYS A 167 21.64 4.22 11.93
C LYS A 167 21.62 5.17 10.71
N PRO A 168 20.45 5.67 10.28
CA PRO A 168 20.38 6.74 9.29
C PRO A 168 21.15 7.98 9.78
N LEU A 169 21.89 8.64 8.88
CA LEU A 169 22.59 9.90 9.17
C LEU A 169 21.60 11.03 9.42
N LEU A 170 20.53 11.07 8.61
CA LEU A 170 19.45 12.03 8.75
C LEU A 170 18.12 11.35 8.48
N ARG A 171 17.13 11.67 9.32
CA ARG A 171 15.73 11.35 9.10
C ARG A 171 15.00 12.66 8.90
N PHE A 172 14.37 12.84 7.75
CA PHE A 172 13.56 14.02 7.54
C PHE A 172 12.23 13.85 8.27
N PRO A 173 11.87 14.77 9.20
CA PRO A 173 10.48 14.86 9.64
C PRO A 173 9.61 15.04 8.39
N GLY A 174 8.44 14.38 8.33
CA GLY A 174 7.55 14.51 7.16
C GLY A 174 7.26 15.96 6.74
N ARG A 175 7.32 16.91 7.68
CA ARG A 175 7.16 18.36 7.44
C ARG A 175 8.36 19.03 6.74
N LEU A 176 9.59 18.51 6.88
CA LEU A 176 10.78 19.05 6.21
C LEU A 176 10.97 18.47 4.80
N ALA A 177 10.53 17.22 4.58
CA ALA A 177 10.42 16.65 3.23
C ALA A 177 9.49 17.50 2.34
N ALA A 178 8.45 18.10 2.91
CA ALA A 178 7.57 19.06 2.24
C ALA A 178 8.29 20.37 1.84
N PHE A 179 9.36 20.76 2.55
CA PHE A 179 10.12 21.98 2.25
C PHE A 179 11.18 21.75 1.16
N VAL A 180 11.87 20.61 1.20
CA VAL A 180 12.90 20.24 0.20
C VAL A 180 12.27 19.93 -1.17
N ARG A 181 11.02 19.46 -1.23
CA ARG A 181 10.30 19.19 -2.48
C ARG A 181 9.45 20.33 -3.03
N ARG A 182 9.49 21.54 -2.44
CA ARG A 182 8.76 22.70 -2.97
C ARG A 182 9.21 23.14 -4.38
N GLN A 183 10.32 22.60 -4.90
CA GLN A 183 10.80 22.89 -6.26
C GLN A 183 10.37 21.88 -7.34
N ASN A 184 9.73 20.76 -6.99
CA ASN A 184 9.16 19.81 -7.95
C ASN A 184 7.68 19.59 -7.60
N ASP A 185 6.79 20.13 -8.44
CA ASP A 185 5.33 20.11 -8.30
C ASP A 185 4.77 18.71 -8.05
N VAL A 186 4.46 18.36 -6.79
CA VAL A 186 3.25 17.62 -6.32
C VAL A 186 3.13 17.85 -4.81
N ALA A 187 2.21 18.74 -4.42
CA ALA A 187 2.06 19.16 -3.02
C ALA A 187 1.25 18.15 -2.18
N TYR A 188 1.88 17.63 -1.12
CA TYR A 188 1.23 16.87 -0.04
C TYR A 188 1.02 17.72 1.20
N ALA A 189 -0.12 17.53 1.85
CA ALA A 189 -0.38 17.95 3.22
C ALA A 189 -0.22 16.73 4.15
N LEU A 190 0.77 16.75 5.04
CA LEU A 190 0.90 15.78 6.13
C LEU A 190 1.36 16.48 7.42
N GLY A 191 0.60 16.26 8.49
CA GLY A 191 0.82 16.84 9.81
C GLY A 191 0.37 15.92 10.95
N SER A 192 1.29 15.04 11.38
CA SER A 192 1.57 14.60 12.77
C SER A 192 0.46 13.95 13.63
N ARG A 193 0.63 12.66 13.97
CA ARG A 193 0.95 12.08 15.32
C ARG A 193 0.55 10.59 15.37
N GLN A 194 1.33 9.76 14.68
CA GLN A 194 0.97 8.36 14.46
C GLN A 194 1.61 7.45 15.58
N GLN A 195 0.83 6.57 16.21
CA GLN A 195 1.23 5.61 17.26
C GLN A 195 0.46 4.32 16.96
N GLN A 196 1.06 3.18 16.57
CA GLN A 196 0.27 2.10 15.91
C GLN A 196 0.77 0.63 16.02
N LYS A 197 0.38 -0.19 17.00
CA LYS A 197 0.62 -1.67 16.91
C LYS A 197 -0.31 -2.33 15.82
N ILE A 198 0.13 -3.37 15.03
CA ILE A 198 -0.53 -3.96 13.79
C ILE A 198 -0.91 -5.48 13.84
N SER A 199 -2.16 -5.81 13.43
CA SER A 199 -3.07 -7.00 13.50
C SER A 199 -4.27 -6.55 12.66
N ARG A 200 -4.94 -7.35 11.84
CA ARG A 200 -4.98 -8.80 11.69
C ARG A 200 -4.42 -9.09 10.30
N CYS A 201 -3.29 -9.78 10.21
CA CYS A 201 -2.82 -10.31 8.94
C CYS A 201 -3.89 -11.28 8.40
N VAL A 202 -4.09 -11.33 7.08
CA VAL A 202 -4.62 -12.55 6.47
C VAL A 202 -3.58 -13.63 6.79
N ARG A 203 -3.77 -14.35 7.91
CA ARG A 203 -2.94 -15.51 8.24
C ARG A 203 -3.28 -16.56 7.21
N LEU A 204 -2.42 -16.70 6.22
CA LEU A 204 -2.32 -17.92 5.42
C LEU A 204 -1.91 -19.05 6.37
N GLY A 205 -2.91 -19.77 6.89
CA GLY A 205 -2.70 -20.86 7.84
C GLY A 205 -3.93 -21.40 8.56
N ALA A 206 -5.12 -20.82 8.41
CA ALA A 206 -6.34 -21.37 9.04
C ALA A 206 -7.63 -21.08 8.25
N ALA A 207 -7.61 -21.34 6.94
CA ALA A 207 -8.82 -21.44 6.11
C ALA A 207 -8.53 -22.31 4.89
N ILE A 208 -8.12 -23.56 5.15
CA ILE A 208 -8.45 -24.74 4.35
C ILE A 208 -9.07 -25.73 5.34
#